data_AF-A0A7C3N4H1-F1
#
_entry.id   AF-A0A7C3N4H1-F1
#
_cell.length_a   1.000
_cell.length_b   1.000
_cell.length_c   1.000
_cell.angle_alpha   90.00
_cell.angle_beta   90.00
_cell.angle_gamma   90.00
#
_symmetry.space_group_name_H-M   'P 1'
#
loop_
_entity.id
_entity.type
_entity.pdbx_description
1 polymer ?
#
loop_
_entity_poly.entity_id
_entity_poly.type
_entity_poly.pdbx_seq_one_letter_code
_entity_poly.pdbx_strand_id
1 'polypeptide(L)' 'MERTNTFIVEGCPALWMLADNCARLHNEVNFERRQAYIHYRRFEWYPRHLYEMYALLIGSAAAQQAINKNNEA' A
#
# COMPACT_ATOMS: atom_id res chain seq x y z
N MET A 1 10.27 8.44 -17.05
CA MET A 1 8.82 8.49 -16.83
C MET A 1 8.59 9.50 -15.72
N GLU A 2 8.22 10.73 -16.07
CA GLU A 2 7.86 11.74 -15.05
C GLU A 2 6.47 11.40 -14.51
N ARG A 3 6.33 11.31 -13.19
CA ARG A 3 5.02 11.12 -12.56
C ARG A 3 4.30 12.46 -12.56
N THR A 4 3.20 12.56 -13.29
CA THR A 4 2.40 13.79 -13.47
C THR A 4 1.86 14.37 -12.15
N ASN A 5 1.83 13.59 -11.07
CA ASN A 5 1.31 13.98 -9.76
C ASN A 5 2.41 13.88 -8.70
N THR A 6 3.46 14.69 -8.83
CA THR A 6 4.51 14.80 -7.80
C THR A 6 4.18 16.00 -6.91
N PHE A 7 3.57 15.76 -5.76
CA PHE A 7 3.31 16.80 -4.76
C PHE A 7 4.57 17.02 -3.93
N ILE A 8 5.02 18.27 -3.81
CA ILE A 8 6.09 18.62 -2.90
C ILE A 8 5.48 18.72 -1.50
N VAL A 9 5.77 17.73 -0.66
CA VAL A 9 5.39 17.75 0.76
C VAL A 9 6.43 18.59 1.51
N GLU A 10 6.16 19.89 1.63
CA GLU A 10 7.04 20.80 2.38
C GLU A 10 6.86 20.64 3.89
N GLY A 11 7.98 20.65 4.62
CA GLY A 11 8.02 21.01 6.04
C GLY A 11 7.63 19.95 7.09
N CYS A 12 7.25 18.72 6.73
CA CYS A 12 6.90 17.69 7.72
C CYS A 12 7.50 16.30 7.42
N PRO A 13 8.61 15.91 8.08
CA PRO A 13 9.22 14.58 7.93
C PRO A 13 8.25 13.43 8.25
N ALA A 14 7.28 13.63 9.15
CA ALA A 14 6.28 12.63 9.48
C ALA A 14 5.37 12.29 8.28
N LEU A 15 5.03 13.28 7.45
CA LEU A 15 4.23 13.04 6.24
C LEU A 15 5.00 12.22 5.20
N TRP A 16 6.32 12.40 5.10
CA TRP A 16 7.17 11.57 4.24
C TRP A 16 7.19 10.11 4.71
N MET A 17 7.32 9.87 6.01
CA MET A 17 7.26 8.51 6.56
C MET A 17 5.90 7.85 6.32
N LEU A 18 4.80 8.59 6.52
CA LEU A 18 3.46 8.09 6.24
C LEU A 18 3.30 7.75 4.75
N ALA A 19 3.74 8.63 3.85
CA ALA A 19 3.66 8.41 2.41
C ALA A 19 4.49 7.20 1.96
N ASP A 20 5.72 7.04 2.49
CA ASP A 20 6.58 5.89 2.20
C ASP A 20 5.92 4.58 2.66
N ASN A 21 5.40 4.55 3.88
CA ASN A 21 4.70 3.36 4.39
C ASN A 21 3.42 3.03 3.60
N CYS A 22 2.65 4.03 3.16
CA CYS A 22 1.52 3.82 2.25
C CYS A 22 1.96 3.21 0.91
N ALA A 23 3.06 3.70 0.34
CA ALA A 23 3.60 3.18 -0.90
C ALA A 23 4.12 1.73 -0.75
N ARG A 24 4.78 1.42 0.38
CA ARG A 24 5.23 0.07 0.70
C ARG A 24 4.08 -0.91 0.82
N LEU A 25 3.04 -0.58 1.60
CA LEU A 25 1.83 -1.40 1.72
C LEU A 25 1.25 -1.70 0.34
N HIS A 26 1.06 -0.68 -0.50
CA HIS A 26 0.51 -0.88 -1.84
C HIS A 26 1.36 -1.83 -2.69
N ASN A 27 2.69 -1.68 -2.63
CA ASN A 27 3.62 -2.51 -3.40
C ASN A 27 3.67 -3.96 -2.89
N GLU A 28 3.65 -4.18 -1.58
CA GLU A 28 3.64 -5.52 -0.99
C GLU A 28 2.35 -6.27 -1.32
N VAL A 29 1.19 -5.62 -1.19
CA VAL A 29 -0.11 -6.20 -1.61
C VAL A 29 -0.08 -6.58 -3.09
N ASN A 30 0.45 -5.69 -3.95
CA ASN A 30 0.57 -5.97 -5.37
C ASN A 30 1.50 -7.16 -5.65
N PHE A 31 2.64 -7.22 -4.95
CA PHE A 31 3.61 -8.30 -5.07
C PHE A 31 3.01 -9.65 -4.71
N GLU A 32 2.34 -9.76 -3.55
CA GLU A 32 1.71 -11.02 -3.12
C GLU A 32 0.68 -11.52 -4.14
N ARG A 33 -0.13 -10.62 -4.69
CA ARG A 33 -1.13 -10.95 -5.73
C ARG A 33 -0.48 -11.43 -7.01
N ARG A 34 0.55 -10.73 -7.49
CA ARG A 34 1.30 -11.14 -8.69
C ARG A 34 1.96 -12.49 -8.49
N GLN A 35 2.56 -12.72 -7.32
CA GLN A 35 3.15 -14.02 -6.98
C GLN A 35 2.10 -15.12 -6.97
N ALA A 36 0.94 -14.89 -6.35
CA ALA A 36 -0.15 -15.84 -6.33
C ALA A 36 -0.66 -16.16 -7.75
N TYR A 37 -0.83 -15.13 -8.58
CA TYR A 37 -1.23 -15.29 -9.98
C TYR A 37 -0.21 -16.12 -10.79
N ILE A 38 1.07 -15.75 -10.75
CA ILE A 38 2.15 -16.43 -11.48
C ILE A 38 2.25 -17.90 -11.06
N HIS A 39 2.03 -18.19 -9.78
CA HIS A 39 2.14 -19.53 -9.22
C HIS A 39 0.79 -20.28 -9.12
N TYR A 40 -0.28 -19.77 -9.75
CA TYR A 40 -1.62 -20.36 -9.72
C TYR A 40 -2.15 -20.68 -8.31
N ARG A 41 -1.80 -19.84 -7.33
CA ARG A 41 -2.27 -19.93 -5.95
C ARG A 41 -3.48 -19.06 -5.74
N ARG A 42 -4.35 -19.46 -4.82
CA ARG A 42 -5.41 -18.58 -4.32
C ARG A 42 -4.76 -17.48 -3.48
N PHE A 43 -5.27 -16.26 -3.60
CA PHE A 43 -4.92 -15.15 -2.72
C PHE A 43 -6.17 -14.60 -2.04
N GLU A 44 -5.96 -14.00 -0.88
CA GLU A 44 -7.01 -13.28 -0.17
C GLU A 44 -7.11 -11.86 -0.70
N TRP A 45 -8.34 -11.42 -1.02
CA TRP A 45 -8.59 -10.05 -1.44
C TRP A 45 -8.28 -9.03 -0.34
N TYR A 46 -8.42 -9.45 0.91
CA TYR A 46 -8.09 -8.66 2.09
C TYR A 46 -6.85 -9.25 2.79
N PRO A 47 -5.65 -8.69 2.58
CA PRO A 47 -4.43 -9.18 3.21
C PRO A 47 -4.38 -8.72 4.66
N ARG A 48 -5.03 -9.50 5.54
CA ARG A 48 -5.21 -9.15 6.95
C ARG A 48 -3.88 -8.91 7.67
N HIS A 49 -2.85 -9.70 7.37
CA HIS A 49 -1.52 -9.56 7.96
C HIS A 49 -0.85 -8.22 7.60
N LEU A 50 -0.96 -7.80 6.34
CA LEU A 50 -0.45 -6.49 5.91
C LEU A 50 -1.28 -5.36 6.51
N TYR A 51 -2.61 -5.50 6.59
CA TYR A 51 -3.44 -4.50 7.25
C TYR A 51 -3.03 -4.32 8.72
N GLU A 52 -2.91 -5.40 9.49
CA GLU A 52 -2.55 -5.34 10.92
C GLU A 52 -1.18 -4.70 11.13
N MET A 53 -0.21 -5.01 10.26
CA MET A 53 1.13 -4.42 10.31
C MET A 53 1.10 -2.91 10.02
N TYR A 54 0.46 -2.51 8.91
CA TYR A 54 0.51 -1.12 8.45
C TYR A 54 -0.51 -0.21 9.14
N ALA A 55 -1.62 -0.72 9.66
CA ALA A 55 -2.57 0.08 10.43
C ALA A 55 -1.92 0.72 11.67
N LEU A 56 -0.91 0.07 12.26
CA LEU A 56 -0.11 0.62 13.35
C LEU A 56 0.84 1.73 12.91
N LEU A 57 1.24 1.75 11.63
CA LEU A 57 2.22 2.69 11.08
C LEU A 57 1.58 3.93 10.44
N ILE A 58 0.48 3.74 9.72
CA ILE A 58 -0.18 4.79 8.92
C ILE A 58 -1.63 5.07 9.33
N GLY A 59 -2.15 4.32 10.31
CA GLY A 59 -3.54 4.38 10.74
C GLY A 59 -4.47 3.47 9.92
N SER A 60 -5.53 2.99 10.56
CA SER A 60 -6.49 2.04 9.99
C SER A 60 -7.15 2.54 8.71
N ALA A 61 -7.59 3.80 8.69
CA ALA A 61 -8.25 4.39 7.52
C ALA A 61 -7.32 4.45 6.30
N ALA A 62 -6.06 4.88 6.48
CA ALA A 62 -5.09 4.97 5.40
C ALA A 62 -4.68 3.57 4.89
N ALA A 63 -4.45 2.63 5.80
CA ALA A 63 -4.13 1.24 5.44
C ALA A 63 -5.26 0.59 4.63
N GLN A 64 -6.52 0.76 5.07
CA GLN A 64 -7.68 0.26 4.35
C GLN A 64 -7.80 0.90 2.96
N GLN A 65 -7.59 2.21 2.85
CA GLN A 65 -7.69 2.91 1.58
C GLN A 65 -6.58 2.50 0.59
N ALA A 66 -5.36 2.26 1.07
CA ALA A 66 -4.27 1.76 0.25
C ALA A 66 -4.55 0.37 -0.33
N ILE A 67 -5.13 -0.53 0.49
CA ILE A 67 -5.58 -1.85 0.03
C ILE A 67 -6.71 -1.72 -0.99
N ASN A 68 -7.70 -0.88 -0.73
CA ASN A 68 -8.83 -0.68 -1.64
C ASN A 68 -8.38 -0.15 -3.00
N LYS A 69 -7.48 0.84 -3.04
CA LYS A 69 -6.91 1.34 -4.30
C LYS A 69 -6.18 0.26 -5.10
N ASN A 70 -5.54 -0.69 -4.41
CA ASN A 70 -4.90 -1.81 -5.09
C ASN A 70 -5.91 -2.81 -5.68
N ASN A 71 -7.13 -2.89 -5.14
CA ASN A 71 -8.21 -3.71 -5.70
C ASN A 71 -8.81 -3.10 -6.98
N GLU A 72 -8.70 -1.79 -7.13
CA GLU A 72 -9.22 -1.03 -8.29
C GLU A 72 -8.24 -1.00 -9.47
N ALA A 73 -6.98 -1.41 -9.26
CA ALA A 73 -5.89 -1.37 -10.23
C ALA A 73 -5.80 -2.63 -11.09
#